data_AF-A0A7Z9WGG3-F1
#
_entry.id   AF-A0A7Z9WGG3-F1
#
_cell.length_a   1.000
_cell.length_b   1.000
_cell.length_c   1.000
_cell.angle_alpha   90.00
_cell.angle_beta   90.00
_cell.angle_gamma   90.00
#
_symmetry.space_group_name_H-M   'P 1'
#
loop_
_entity.id
_entity.type
_entity.pdbx_description
1 polymer ?
#
loop_
_entity_poly.entity_id
_entity_poly.type
_entity_poly.pdbx_seq_one_letter_code
_entity_poly.pdbx_strand_id
1 'polypeptide(L)'
;MKLLKENTVDASLEKHVPVVEKTAYGIKVKVGSILHPMEEKHYIEWIEIIADGKVYRHFLNPGSDPEAVFRIHADSITAREYCNLHGLWKL
;
A
#
# COMPACT_ATOMS: atom_id res chain seq x y z
N MET A 1 -15.11 -9.43 15.38
CA MET A 1 -14.08 -8.81 14.52
C MET A 1 -14.74 -7.76 13.64
N LYS A 2 -14.06 -6.65 13.31
CA LYS A 2 -14.60 -5.58 12.46
C LYS A 2 -14.07 -5.74 11.04
N LEU A 3 -14.96 -5.68 10.04
CA LEU A 3 -14.55 -5.58 8.63
C LEU A 3 -13.92 -4.20 8.39
N LEU A 4 -12.67 -4.17 7.95
CA LEU A 4 -12.03 -2.96 7.46
C LEU A 4 -12.30 -2.84 5.96
N LYS A 5 -13.16 -1.88 5.59
CA LYS A 5 -13.49 -1.60 4.19
C LYS A 5 -12.54 -0.55 3.65
N GLU A 6 -11.98 -0.78 2.46
CA GLU A 6 -11.03 0.13 1.84
C GLU A 6 -11.61 1.52 1.61
N ASN A 7 -10.79 2.57 1.76
CA ASN A 7 -11.10 3.95 1.40
C ASN A 7 -12.34 4.51 2.12
N THR A 8 -12.56 4.12 3.39
CA THR A 8 -13.72 4.55 4.18
C THR A 8 -13.40 5.47 5.36
N VAL A 9 -12.12 5.57 5.73
CA VAL A 9 -11.68 6.44 6.84
C VAL A 9 -11.48 7.85 6.29
N ASP A 10 -11.97 8.86 7.02
CA ASP A 10 -11.77 10.27 6.69
C ASP A 10 -10.33 10.68 7.04
N ALA A 11 -9.43 10.56 6.07
CA ALA A 11 -8.02 10.92 6.15
C ALA A 11 -7.49 11.31 4.76
N SER A 12 -6.30 11.90 4.72
CA SER A 12 -5.72 12.49 3.50
C SER A 12 -5.52 11.45 2.38
N LEU A 13 -6.28 11.56 1.30
CA LEU A 13 -6.21 10.64 0.16
C LEU A 13 -4.80 10.63 -0.45
N GLU A 14 -4.18 11.80 -0.55
CA GLU A 14 -2.88 12.01 -1.17
C GLU A 14 -1.74 11.30 -0.45
N LYS A 15 -1.94 10.87 0.81
CA LYS A 15 -0.96 10.11 1.61
C LYS A 15 -1.29 8.63 1.77
N HIS A 16 -2.52 8.19 1.45
CA HIS A 16 -2.95 6.81 1.73
C HIS A 16 -3.29 6.03 0.47
N VAL A 17 -3.87 6.66 -0.55
CA VAL A 17 -4.15 5.95 -1.79
C VAL A 17 -2.82 5.50 -2.43
N PRO A 18 -2.62 4.18 -2.65
CA PRO A 18 -1.39 3.68 -3.27
C PRO A 18 -1.16 4.27 -4.66
N VAL A 19 0.09 4.56 -4.98
CA VAL A 19 0.53 4.98 -6.31
C VAL A 19 1.34 3.84 -6.93
N VAL A 20 0.90 3.38 -8.09
CA VAL A 20 1.46 2.22 -8.79
C VAL A 20 2.31 2.67 -9.97
N GLU A 21 3.53 2.15 -10.03
CA GLU A 21 4.49 2.38 -11.10
C GLU A 21 4.92 1.02 -11.69
N LYS A 22 4.60 0.78 -12.96
CA LYS A 22 5.11 -0.41 -13.68
C LYS A 22 6.55 -0.15 -14.11
N THR A 23 7.45 -1.06 -13.75
CA THR A 23 8.89 -0.98 -14.05
C THR A 23 9.33 -2.17 -14.90
N ALA A 24 10.53 -2.13 -15.47
CA ALA A 24 11.11 -3.26 -16.20
C ALA A 24 11.26 -4.53 -15.33
N TYR A 25 11.30 -4.40 -14.01
CA TYR A 25 11.57 -5.49 -13.06
C TYR A 25 10.34 -5.95 -12.27
N GLY A 26 9.16 -5.40 -12.58
CA GLY A 26 7.92 -5.67 -11.86
C GLY A 26 7.17 -4.39 -11.51
N ILE A 27 6.38 -4.43 -10.44
CA ILE A 27 5.51 -3.34 -10.03
C ILE A 27 6.04 -2.70 -8.76
N LYS A 28 6.26 -1.40 -8.78
CA LYS A 28 6.57 -0.60 -7.60
C LYS A 28 5.30 0.07 -7.10
N VAL A 29 5.07 -0.01 -5.80
CA VAL A 29 3.94 0.63 -5.13
C VAL A 29 4.49 1.56 -4.06
N LYS A 30 4.05 2.82 -4.08
CA LYS A 30 4.35 3.83 -3.06
C LYS A 30 3.06 4.17 -2.32
N VAL A 31 3.13 4.44 -1.03
CA VAL A 31 1.97 4.88 -0.26
C VAL A 31 1.98 6.39 -0.13
N GLY A 32 1.05 6.94 -0.89
CA GLY A 32 0.79 8.34 -1.12
C GLY A 32 1.43 8.89 -2.39
N SER A 33 0.69 9.77 -3.07
CA SER A 33 1.27 10.77 -3.98
C SER A 33 2.16 11.78 -3.24
N ILE A 34 1.89 11.98 -1.95
CA ILE A 34 2.78 12.56 -0.95
C ILE A 34 3.13 11.44 0.02
N LEU A 35 4.42 11.21 0.27
CA LEU A 35 4.85 10.08 1.10
C LEU A 35 4.16 10.08 2.47
N HIS A 36 3.58 8.93 2.81
CA HIS A 36 3.03 8.70 4.14
C HIS A 36 4.13 8.72 5.22
N PRO A 37 3.85 9.25 6.43
CA PRO A 37 4.77 9.14 7.56
C PRO A 37 5.12 7.68 7.90
N MET A 38 6.35 7.42 8.33
CA MET A 38 6.79 6.08 8.76
C MET A 38 7.37 6.16 10.17
N GLU A 39 6.60 6.72 11.10
CA GLU A 39 6.99 6.92 12.50
C GLU A 39 6.56 5.73 13.36
N GLU A 40 7.21 5.49 14.50
CA GLU A 40 6.90 4.35 15.39
C GLU A 40 5.41 4.20 15.75
N LYS A 41 4.70 5.32 15.87
CA LYS A 41 3.27 5.35 16.23
C LYS A 41 2.35 5.56 15.04
N HIS A 42 2.88 5.85 13.86
CA HIS A 42 2.10 6.16 12.66
C HIS A 42 2.89 5.78 11.41
N TYR A 43 2.56 4.60 10.87
CA TYR A 43 3.26 4.03 9.73
C TYR A 43 2.34 3.11 8.93
N ILE A 44 2.79 2.78 7.72
CA ILE A 44 2.19 1.75 6.88
C ILE A 44 2.74 0.42 7.34
N GLU A 45 1.88 -0.48 7.81
CA GLU A 45 2.32 -1.80 8.29
C GLU A 45 2.65 -2.73 7.13
N TRP A 46 1.91 -2.62 6.03
CA TRP A 46 2.14 -3.42 4.84
C TRP A 46 1.61 -2.77 3.58
N ILE A 47 2.16 -3.23 2.46
CA ILE A 47 1.65 -3.00 1.11
C ILE A 47 1.39 -4.37 0.49
N GLU A 48 0.34 -4.49 -0.30
CA GLU A 48 0.10 -5.70 -1.08
C GLU A 48 -0.38 -5.43 -2.50
N ILE A 49 -0.17 -6.42 -3.35
CA ILE A 49 -0.76 -6.51 -4.69
C ILE A 49 -1.62 -7.76 -4.77
N ILE A 50 -2.83 -7.58 -5.31
CA ILE A 50 -3.72 -8.66 -5.72
C ILE A 50 -3.71 -8.72 -7.25
N ALA A 51 -3.31 -9.86 -7.80
CA ALA A 51 -3.21 -10.08 -9.24
C ALA A 51 -3.37 -11.57 -9.57
N ASP A 52 -4.14 -11.91 -10.60
CA ASP A 52 -4.28 -13.28 -11.13
C ASP A 52 -4.64 -14.33 -10.05
N GLY A 53 -5.52 -13.97 -9.12
CA GLY A 53 -5.94 -14.84 -8.01
C GLY A 53 -4.89 -15.04 -6.91
N LYS A 54 -3.78 -14.28 -6.95
CA LYS A 54 -2.71 -14.31 -5.95
C LYS A 54 -2.66 -13.00 -5.17
N VAL A 55 -2.14 -13.10 -3.95
CA VAL A 55 -1.85 -11.96 -3.08
C VAL A 55 -0.37 -11.98 -2.73
N TYR A 56 0.30 -10.86 -2.97
CA TYR A 56 1.69 -10.64 -2.59
C TYR A 56 1.72 -9.53 -1.57
N ARG A 57 2.24 -9.78 -0.37
CA ARG A 57 2.29 -8.79 0.71
C ARG A 57 3.73 -8.55 1.15
N HIS A 58 4.07 -7.28 1.33
CA HIS A 58 5.32 -6.83 1.89
C HIS A 58 5.03 -6.07 3.18
N PHE A 59 5.61 -6.53 4.30
CA PHE A 59 5.54 -5.82 5.57
C PHE A 59 6.63 -4.76 5.63
N LEU A 60 6.28 -3.62 6.18
CA LEU A 60 7.18 -2.49 6.39
C LEU A 60 7.42 -2.29 7.87
N ASN A 61 8.43 -1.47 8.20
CA ASN A 61 8.75 -1.10 9.57
C ASN A 61 8.80 0.43 9.68
N PRO A 62 8.56 0.99 10.87
CA PRO A 62 8.86 2.38 11.13
C PRO A 62 10.30 2.75 10.70
N GLY A 63 10.45 3.92 10.10
CA GLY A 63 11.72 4.47 9.58
C GLY A 63 12.08 4.03 8.17
N SER A 64 11.38 3.04 7.58
CA SER A 64 11.59 2.67 6.17
C SER A 64 10.83 3.59 5.22
N ASP A 65 11.20 3.59 3.93
CA ASP A 65 10.37 4.25 2.93
C ASP A 65 9.00 3.54 2.82
N PRO A 66 7.88 4.27 2.61
CA PRO A 66 6.54 3.71 2.49
C PRO A 66 6.32 3.14 1.07
N GLU A 67 7.18 2.23 0.63
CA GLU A 67 7.14 1.65 -0.70
C GLU A 67 7.54 0.18 -0.74
N ALA A 68 7.07 -0.55 -1.74
CA ALA A 68 7.40 -1.95 -1.97
C ALA A 68 7.53 -2.25 -3.46
N VAL A 69 8.44 -3.18 -3.82
CA VAL A 69 8.64 -3.65 -5.19
C VAL A 69 8.27 -5.13 -5.27
N PHE A 70 7.34 -5.45 -6.17
CA PHE A 70 6.85 -6.80 -6.41
C PHE A 70 7.33 -7.24 -7.79
N ARG A 71 8.18 -8.29 -7.83
CA ARG A 71 8.71 -8.87 -9.08
C ARG A 71 7.70 -9.78 -9.74
N ILE A 72 6.58 -9.22 -10.15
CA ILE A 72 5.49 -9.90 -10.84
C ILE A 72 5.13 -9.17 -12.12
N HIS A 73 4.61 -9.91 -13.10
CA HIS A 73 4.05 -9.35 -14.32
C HIS A 73 2.55 -9.65 -14.31
N ALA A 74 1.74 -8.60 -14.35
CA ALA A 74 0.29 -8.69 -14.41
C ALA A 74 -0.27 -7.48 -15.15
N ASP A 75 -1.31 -7.70 -15.96
CA ASP A 75 -1.95 -6.63 -16.73
C ASP A 75 -2.84 -5.78 -15.83
N SER A 76 -3.67 -6.46 -15.03
CA SER A 76 -4.58 -5.87 -14.05
C SER A 76 -4.15 -6.24 -12.64
N ILE A 77 -4.09 -5.23 -11.77
CA ILE A 77 -3.70 -5.37 -10.37
C ILE A 77 -4.59 -4.50 -9.50
N THR A 78 -4.74 -4.89 -8.24
CA THR A 78 -5.22 -4.02 -7.17
C THR A 78 -4.09 -3.85 -6.17
N ALA A 79 -3.72 -2.61 -5.85
CA ALA A 79 -2.75 -2.31 -4.80
C ALA A 79 -3.50 -1.94 -3.53
N ARG A 80 -3.09 -2.49 -2.38
CA ARG A 80 -3.62 -2.09 -1.07
C ARG A 80 -2.50 -1.75 -0.10
N GLU A 81 -2.83 -0.90 0.85
CA GLU A 81 -1.97 -0.59 1.99
C GLU A 81 -2.79 -0.54 3.27
N TYR A 82 -2.12 -0.75 4.40
CA TYR A 82 -2.72 -0.55 5.71
C TYR A 82 -1.89 0.37 6.59
N CYS A 83 -2.47 1.51 6.93
CA CYS A 83 -1.97 2.42 7.95
C CYS A 83 -2.53 1.99 9.31
N ASN A 84 -1.63 1.88 10.31
CA ASN A 84 -2.01 1.47 11.66
C ASN A 84 -3.06 2.40 12.32
N LEU A 85 -3.13 3.67 11.89
CA LEU A 85 -4.10 4.66 12.39
C LEU A 85 -5.28 4.89 11.44
N HIS A 86 -5.03 4.94 10.14
CA HIS A 86 -6.02 5.35 9.14
C HIS A 86 -6.62 4.19 8.35
N GLY A 87 -6.30 2.96 8.72
CA GLY A 87 -6.98 1.79 8.21
C GLY A 87 -6.53 1.40 6.81
N LEU A 88 -7.46 0.80 6.06
CA LEU A 88 -7.18 0.09 4.83
C LEU A 88 -7.50 0.95 3.61
N TRP A 89 -6.60 0.96 2.62
CA TRP A 89 -6.73 1.74 1.39
C TRP A 89 -6.40 0.93 0.15
N LYS A 90 -6.93 1.34 -1.00
CA LYS A 90 -6.65 0.71 -2.30
C LYS A 90 -6.68 1.66 -3.49
N LEU A 91 -5.99 1.24 -4.55
CA LEU A 91 -6.11 1.71 -5.93
C LEU A 91 -6.75 0.62 -6.80
#